data_AF-A0A657LQQ9-F1
#
_entry.id   AF-A0A657LQQ9-F1
#
_cell.length_a   1.000
_cell.length_b   1.000
_cell.length_c   1.000
_cell.angle_alpha   90.00
_cell.angle_beta   90.00
_cell.angle_gamma   90.00
#
_symmetry.space_group_name_H-M   'P 1'
#
loop_
_entity.id
_entity.type
_entity.pdbx_description
1 polymer ?
#
loop_
_entity_poly.entity_id
_entity_poly.type
_entity_poly.pdbx_seq_one_letter_code
_entity_poly.pdbx_strand_id
1 'polypeptide(L)'
;MAQEITIQKLVDTFNVGRYQIDAWISRGYLVPQNDCERGKARIFTMRDAIALGVIADFARLGFEPARVAPHITNLHGVADGDALLVIYEGPIRISSQDDAAFMDSDIPAPASKIISPQRLPELATDPEVRSFSVVNLNDIERRITKALGSD
;
A
#
# COMPACT_ATOMS: atom_id res chain seq x y z
N MET A 1 -20.19 -19.84 6.75
CA MET A 1 -20.49 -18.43 6.43
C MET A 1 -19.15 -17.72 6.27
N ALA A 2 -18.92 -17.00 5.17
CA ALA A 2 -17.69 -16.23 5.04
C ALA A 2 -17.71 -15.11 6.09
N GLN A 3 -16.65 -14.97 6.88
CA GLN A 3 -16.59 -13.90 7.87
C GLN A 3 -16.48 -12.55 7.18
N GLU A 4 -17.33 -11.62 7.59
CA GLU A 4 -17.34 -10.27 7.04
C GLU A 4 -16.15 -9.46 7.55
N ILE A 5 -15.50 -8.71 6.65
CA ILE A 5 -14.44 -7.78 7.00
C ILE A 5 -15.08 -6.45 7.40
N THR A 6 -15.22 -6.22 8.70
CA THR A 6 -15.79 -4.97 9.24
C THR A 6 -14.70 -3.95 9.56
N ILE A 7 -15.08 -2.68 9.71
CA ILE A 7 -14.13 -1.62 10.11
C ILE A 7 -13.45 -1.93 11.44
N GLN A 8 -14.14 -2.57 12.39
CA GLN A 8 -13.56 -2.91 13.69
C GLN A 8 -12.45 -3.95 13.54
N LYS A 9 -12.67 -4.98 12.71
CA LYS A 9 -11.62 -5.97 12.42
C LYS A 9 -10.39 -5.30 11.79
N LEU A 10 -10.56 -4.30 10.92
CA LEU A 10 -9.44 -3.56 10.32
C LEU A 10 -8.71 -2.67 11.32
N VAL A 11 -9.45 -1.99 12.20
CA VAL A 11 -8.90 -1.20 13.32
C VAL A 11 -8.01 -2.08 14.20
N ASP A 12 -8.50 -3.25 14.58
CA ASP A 12 -7.79 -4.18 15.45
C ASP A 12 -6.57 -4.79 14.73
N THR A 13 -6.74 -5.20 13.47
CA THR A 13 -5.68 -5.83 12.65
C THR A 13 -4.51 -4.88 12.42
N PHE A 14 -4.80 -3.62 12.12
CA PHE A 14 -3.78 -2.62 11.81
C PHE A 14 -3.51 -1.67 12.97
N ASN A 15 -4.08 -1.86 14.15
CA ASN A 15 -3.88 -0.96 15.29
C ASN A 15 -3.96 0.53 14.89
N VAL A 16 -4.98 0.89 14.13
CA VAL A 16 -5.27 2.26 13.66
C VAL A 16 -6.63 2.69 14.19
N GLY A 17 -6.79 3.96 14.53
CA GLY A 17 -8.08 4.46 15.00
C GLY A 17 -9.15 4.37 13.91
N ARG A 18 -10.38 4.02 14.29
CA ARG A 18 -11.54 4.02 13.37
C ARG A 18 -11.67 5.34 12.60
N TYR A 19 -11.47 6.46 13.31
CA TYR A 19 -11.52 7.80 12.73
C TYR A 19 -10.47 8.00 11.62
N GLN A 20 -9.32 7.33 11.69
CA GLN A 20 -8.27 7.43 10.66
C GLN A 20 -8.71 6.73 9.38
N ILE A 21 -9.28 5.52 9.50
CA ILE A 21 -9.83 4.80 8.35
C ILE A 21 -10.95 5.61 7.69
N ASP A 22 -11.92 6.09 8.49
CA ASP A 22 -13.01 6.92 7.98
C ASP A 22 -12.48 8.21 7.32
N ALA A 23 -11.43 8.82 7.89
CA ALA A 23 -10.76 10.00 7.36
C ALA A 23 -10.06 9.74 6.02
N TRP A 24 -9.44 8.57 5.82
CA TRP A 24 -8.79 8.21 4.57
C TRP A 24 -9.82 7.95 3.46
N ILE A 25 -10.91 7.25 3.80
CA ILE A 25 -12.02 7.01 2.88
C ILE A 25 -12.68 8.34 2.50
N SER A 26 -12.98 9.20 3.47
CA SER A 26 -13.64 10.49 3.23
C SER A 26 -12.80 11.45 2.39
N ARG A 27 -11.47 11.35 2.49
CA ARG A 27 -10.53 12.12 1.66
C ARG A 27 -10.26 11.49 0.29
N GLY A 28 -10.84 10.32 0.01
CA GLY A 28 -10.66 9.61 -1.26
C GLY A 28 -9.31 8.91 -1.41
N TYR A 29 -8.55 8.72 -0.33
CA TYR A 29 -7.28 7.96 -0.38
C TYR A 29 -7.51 6.48 -0.68
N LEU A 30 -8.68 5.98 -0.32
CA LEU A 30 -9.23 4.71 -0.75
C LEU A 30 -10.72 4.91 -1.03
N VAL A 31 -11.19 4.38 -2.15
CA VAL A 31 -12.63 4.23 -2.42
C VAL A 31 -12.98 2.76 -2.23
N PRO A 32 -13.69 2.38 -1.15
CA PRO A 32 -14.05 0.99 -0.93
C PRO A 32 -14.91 0.44 -2.06
N GLN A 33 -14.71 -0.81 -2.44
CA GLN A 33 -15.43 -1.41 -3.58
C GLN A 33 -16.92 -1.61 -3.31
N ASN A 34 -17.28 -1.97 -2.08
CA ASN A 34 -18.67 -2.17 -1.70
C ASN A 34 -19.31 -0.85 -1.27
N ASP A 35 -20.53 -0.62 -1.73
CA ASP A 35 -21.37 0.47 -1.26
C ASP A 35 -21.72 0.31 0.23
N CYS A 36 -21.90 1.43 0.92
CA CYS A 36 -22.40 1.41 2.30
C CYS A 36 -23.92 1.57 2.29
N GLU A 37 -24.63 0.53 2.70
CA GLU A 37 -26.07 0.63 2.92
C GLU A 37 -26.37 1.49 4.15
N ARG A 38 -27.39 2.35 4.04
CA ARG A 38 -27.79 3.24 5.14
C ARG A 38 -28.24 2.41 6.35
N GLY A 39 -27.64 2.68 7.50
CA GLY A 39 -27.96 2.00 8.77
C GLY A 39 -27.26 0.66 8.98
N LYS A 40 -26.41 0.21 8.05
CA LYS A 40 -25.58 -0.98 8.21
C LYS A 40 -24.11 -0.61 8.32
N ALA A 41 -23.34 -1.49 8.97
CA ALA A 41 -21.89 -1.38 8.93
C ALA A 41 -21.37 -1.67 7.51
N ARG A 42 -20.39 -0.90 7.05
CA ARG A 42 -19.71 -1.17 5.78
C ARG A 42 -18.94 -2.48 5.88
N ILE A 43 -19.11 -3.34 4.88
CA ILE A 43 -18.32 -4.56 4.71
C ILE A 43 -17.27 -4.32 3.63
N PHE A 44 -16.01 -4.54 3.98
CA PHE A 44 -14.87 -4.34 3.09
C PHE A 44 -14.56 -5.62 2.32
N THR A 45 -14.04 -5.46 1.11
CA THR A 45 -13.44 -6.59 0.37
C THR A 45 -12.04 -6.88 0.89
N MET A 46 -11.49 -8.07 0.58
CA MET A 46 -10.08 -8.35 0.88
C MET A 46 -9.14 -7.34 0.20
N ARG A 47 -9.48 -6.88 -1.02
CA ARG A 47 -8.70 -5.85 -1.72
C ARG A 47 -8.71 -4.53 -0.97
N ASP A 48 -9.87 -4.08 -0.47
CA ASP A 48 -9.97 -2.87 0.35
C ASP A 48 -9.13 -3.01 1.63
N ALA A 49 -9.21 -4.17 2.28
CA ALA A 49 -8.48 -4.46 3.50
C ALA A 49 -6.96 -4.44 3.28
N ILE A 50 -6.47 -5.05 2.20
CA ILE A 50 -5.05 -5.02 1.82
C ILE A 50 -4.60 -3.58 1.55
N ALA A 51 -5.37 -2.82 0.76
CA ALA A 51 -5.05 -1.43 0.44
C ALA A 51 -5.01 -0.52 1.69
N LEU A 52 -5.94 -0.70 2.64
CA LEU A 52 -5.90 -0.04 3.94
C LEU A 52 -4.70 -0.46 4.79
N GLY A 53 -4.35 -1.73 4.77
CA GLY A 53 -3.15 -2.25 5.43
C GLY A 53 -1.87 -1.61 4.88
N VAL A 54 -1.80 -1.43 3.55
CA VAL A 54 -0.68 -0.72 2.89
C VAL A 54 -0.59 0.72 3.36
N ILE A 55 -1.70 1.48 3.34
CA ILE A 55 -1.74 2.86 3.86
C ILE A 55 -1.27 2.89 5.32
N ALA A 56 -1.78 1.98 6.16
CA ALA A 56 -1.44 1.93 7.58
C ALA A 56 0.04 1.61 7.81
N ASP A 57 0.60 0.62 7.10
CA ASP A 57 1.99 0.23 7.24
C ASP A 57 2.95 1.36 6.79
N PHE A 58 2.70 2.00 5.65
CA PHE A 58 3.50 3.15 5.22
C PHE A 58 3.31 4.37 6.14
N ALA A 59 2.11 4.60 6.67
CA ALA A 59 1.91 5.67 7.65
C ALA A 59 2.74 5.45 8.92
N ARG A 60 2.93 4.20 9.37
CA ARG A 60 3.86 3.89 10.47
C ARG A 60 5.33 4.11 10.11
N LEU A 61 5.68 4.02 8.83
CA LEU A 61 6.99 4.40 8.30
C LEU A 61 7.15 5.92 8.11
N GLY A 62 6.14 6.72 8.47
CA GLY A 62 6.18 8.18 8.42
C GLY A 62 5.66 8.79 7.11
N PHE A 63 5.11 7.98 6.20
CA PHE A 63 4.51 8.51 4.96
C PHE A 63 3.16 9.16 5.23
N GLU A 64 2.89 10.26 4.54
CA GLU A 64 1.54 10.79 4.47
C GLU A 64 0.64 9.86 3.64
N PRO A 65 -0.55 9.47 4.13
CA PRO A 65 -1.48 8.61 3.39
C PRO A 65 -1.82 9.11 1.99
N ALA A 66 -1.86 10.43 1.78
CA ALA A 66 -2.08 11.05 0.48
C ALA A 66 -0.98 10.68 -0.56
N ARG A 67 0.26 10.51 -0.11
CA ARG A 67 1.39 10.10 -0.97
C ARG A 67 1.33 8.61 -1.28
N VAL A 68 0.70 7.79 -0.43
CA VAL A 68 0.58 6.34 -0.62
C VAL A 68 -0.60 6.00 -1.54
N ALA A 69 -1.69 6.75 -1.44
CA ALA A 69 -2.95 6.48 -2.15
C ALA A 69 -2.83 6.20 -3.66
N PRO A 70 -2.00 6.92 -4.44
CA PRO A 70 -1.84 6.63 -5.87
C PRO A 70 -1.28 5.22 -6.16
N HIS A 71 -0.55 4.64 -5.20
CA HIS A 71 0.19 3.38 -5.37
C HIS A 71 -0.62 2.12 -5.03
N ILE A 72 -1.83 2.26 -4.44
CA ILE A 72 -2.62 1.11 -3.98
C ILE A 72 -3.69 0.64 -4.98
N THR A 73 -3.79 1.32 -6.13
CA THR A 73 -4.83 1.04 -7.13
C THR A 73 -4.63 -0.32 -7.81
N ASN A 74 -3.38 -0.73 -8.05
CA ASN A 74 -3.02 -1.92 -8.81
C ASN A 74 -2.16 -2.92 -8.02
N LEU A 75 -2.54 -3.17 -6.76
CA LEU A 75 -1.89 -4.20 -5.93
C LEU A 75 -2.13 -5.61 -6.52
N HIS A 76 -1.06 -6.38 -6.63
CA HIS A 76 -1.08 -7.76 -7.12
C HIS A 76 0.02 -8.59 -6.45
N GLY A 77 -0.17 -9.91 -6.43
CA GLY A 77 0.86 -10.86 -5.97
C GLY A 77 1.93 -11.11 -7.04
N VAL A 78 2.99 -11.82 -6.64
CA VAL A 78 4.02 -12.35 -7.54
C VAL A 78 3.94 -13.88 -7.56
N ALA A 79 4.33 -14.51 -8.67
CA ALA A 79 4.15 -15.96 -8.86
C ALA A 79 4.90 -16.82 -7.83
N ASP A 80 6.10 -16.37 -7.42
CA ASP A 80 7.05 -17.20 -6.67
C ASP A 80 7.40 -16.64 -5.27
N GLY A 81 6.39 -16.23 -4.50
CA GLY A 81 6.57 -15.93 -3.07
C GLY A 81 5.85 -14.67 -2.60
N ASP A 82 6.42 -14.03 -1.57
CA ASP A 82 5.89 -12.79 -1.02
C ASP A 82 6.01 -11.66 -2.06
N ALA A 83 4.98 -10.82 -2.16
CA ALA A 83 4.97 -9.60 -2.96
C ALA A 83 5.29 -8.40 -2.07
N LEU A 84 6.33 -7.67 -2.43
CA LEU A 84 6.74 -6.45 -1.74
C LEU A 84 6.28 -5.25 -2.55
N LEU A 85 5.50 -4.36 -1.94
CA LEU A 85 5.25 -3.04 -2.49
C LEU A 85 6.36 -2.10 -2.02
N VAL A 86 7.06 -1.53 -2.99
CA VAL A 86 8.12 -0.56 -2.77
C VAL A 86 7.65 0.80 -3.27
N ILE A 87 7.74 1.81 -2.40
CA ILE A 87 7.66 3.22 -2.78
C ILE A 87 9.07 3.78 -2.70
N TYR A 88 9.54 4.39 -3.79
CA TYR A 88 10.89 4.94 -3.91
C TYR A 88 10.88 6.36 -4.43
N GLU A 89 11.93 7.08 -4.07
CA GLU A 89 12.24 8.43 -4.52
C GLU A 89 13.64 8.44 -5.10
N GLY A 90 13.85 9.25 -6.13
CA GLY A 90 15.14 9.40 -6.77
C GLY A 90 15.09 10.42 -7.90
N PRO A 91 16.19 10.60 -8.62
CA PRO A 91 16.28 11.62 -9.65
C PRO A 91 15.39 11.26 -10.86
N ILE A 92 14.92 12.29 -11.56
CA ILE A 92 14.07 12.12 -12.74
C ILE A 92 14.97 11.98 -13.97
N ARG A 93 14.75 10.93 -14.75
CA ARG A 93 15.43 10.75 -16.03
C ARG A 93 14.94 11.80 -17.03
N ILE A 94 15.86 12.60 -17.59
CA ILE A 94 15.51 13.73 -18.46
C ILE A 94 15.07 13.26 -19.86
N SER A 95 15.48 12.06 -20.27
CA SER A 95 15.05 11.43 -21.53
C SER A 95 14.96 9.91 -21.41
N SER A 96 14.32 9.26 -22.38
CA SER A 96 14.18 7.80 -22.45
C SER A 96 15.40 7.07 -23.04
N GLN A 97 16.52 7.77 -23.24
CA GLN A 97 17.75 7.16 -23.77
C GLN A 97 18.54 6.50 -22.62
N ASP A 98 19.25 5.42 -22.93
CA ASP A 98 20.00 4.66 -21.91
C ASP A 98 21.05 5.54 -21.20
N ASP A 99 21.72 6.44 -21.92
CA ASP A 99 22.72 7.37 -21.40
C ASP A 99 22.16 8.73 -20.94
N ALA A 100 20.84 8.82 -20.71
CA ALA A 100 20.21 10.07 -20.30
C ALA A 100 20.76 10.60 -18.97
N ALA A 101 20.99 11.91 -18.92
CA ALA A 101 21.30 12.59 -17.67
C ALA A 101 20.10 12.53 -16.71
N PHE A 102 20.42 12.47 -15.43
CA PHE A 102 19.46 12.49 -14.32
C PHE A 102 19.38 13.90 -13.75
N MET A 103 18.17 14.39 -13.53
CA MET A 103 17.93 15.66 -12.84
C MET A 103 17.44 15.39 -11.43
N ASP A 104 18.15 15.92 -10.44
CA ASP A 104 17.62 16.03 -9.09
C ASP A 104 16.47 17.05 -9.11
N SER A 105 15.25 16.55 -8.96
CA SER A 105 14.09 17.40 -8.75
C SER A 105 13.98 17.74 -7.26
N ASP A 106 13.62 18.98 -6.94
CA ASP A 106 13.30 19.39 -5.57
C ASP A 106 12.06 18.67 -5.03
N ILE A 107 11.23 18.07 -5.91
CA ILE A 107 10.05 17.29 -5.56
C ILE A 107 10.01 16.04 -6.47
N PRO A 108 10.80 14.99 -6.17
CA PRO A 108 10.65 13.74 -6.90
C PRO A 108 9.26 13.17 -6.61
N ALA A 109 8.46 12.95 -7.66
CA ALA A 109 7.19 12.26 -7.51
C ALA A 109 7.50 10.83 -7.06
N PRO A 110 6.96 10.36 -5.92
CA PRO A 110 7.21 9.01 -5.47
C PRO A 110 6.72 8.05 -6.54
N ALA A 111 7.54 7.06 -6.86
CA ALA A 111 7.20 6.00 -7.78
C ALA A 111 7.07 4.68 -7.01
N SER A 112 6.38 3.71 -7.58
CA SER A 112 6.18 2.41 -6.92
C SER A 112 6.41 1.25 -7.86
N LYS A 113 6.94 0.16 -7.31
CA LYS A 113 7.11 -1.14 -7.97
C LYS A 113 6.63 -2.23 -7.02
N ILE A 114 6.03 -3.29 -7.56
CA ILE A 114 5.77 -4.54 -6.83
C ILE A 114 6.82 -5.55 -7.28
N ILE A 115 7.57 -6.09 -6.33
CA ILE A 115 8.69 -6.98 -6.60
C ILE A 115 8.68 -8.20 -5.68
N SER A 116 9.41 -9.25 -6.05
CA SER A 116 9.75 -10.32 -5.12
C SER A 116 10.92 -9.90 -4.22
N PRO A 117 11.06 -10.48 -3.01
CA PRO A 117 12.16 -10.19 -2.09
C PRO A 117 13.55 -10.37 -2.70
N GLN A 118 13.71 -11.32 -3.63
CA GLN A 118 14.98 -11.60 -4.30
C GLN A 118 15.47 -10.43 -5.17
N ARG A 119 14.54 -9.57 -5.62
CA ARG A 119 14.84 -8.39 -6.45
C ARG A 119 15.10 -7.12 -5.63
N LEU A 120 14.97 -7.18 -4.30
CA LEU A 120 15.24 -6.04 -3.42
C LEU A 120 16.66 -5.47 -3.60
N PRO A 121 17.73 -6.29 -3.79
CA PRO A 121 19.07 -5.76 -4.06
C PRO A 121 19.16 -4.94 -5.35
N GLU A 122 18.33 -5.24 -6.37
CA GLU A 122 18.33 -4.50 -7.65
C GLU A 122 17.99 -3.02 -7.42
N LEU A 123 17.10 -2.72 -6.47
CA LEU A 123 16.72 -1.35 -6.12
C LEU A 123 17.85 -0.56 -5.47
N ALA A 124 18.69 -1.22 -4.68
CA ALA A 124 19.84 -0.55 -4.05
C ALA A 124 20.92 -0.17 -5.08
N THR A 125 20.91 -0.82 -6.25
CA THR A 125 21.82 -0.55 -7.37
C THR A 125 21.20 0.28 -8.48
N ASP A 126 19.90 0.58 -8.39
CA ASP A 126 19.16 1.34 -9.40
C ASP A 126 19.52 2.83 -9.27
N PRO A 127 20.13 3.46 -10.30
CA PRO A 127 20.50 4.87 -10.23
C PRO A 127 19.29 5.81 -10.14
N GLU A 128 18.08 5.32 -10.46
CA GLU A 128 16.82 6.06 -10.30
C GLU A 128 16.27 5.99 -8.86
N VAL A 129 16.94 5.28 -7.95
CA VAL A 129 16.52 5.08 -6.56
C VAL A 129 17.54 5.70 -5.62
N ARG A 130 17.16 6.77 -4.93
CA ARG A 130 17.94 7.39 -3.85
C ARG A 130 17.52 6.86 -2.49
N SER A 131 16.23 6.65 -2.29
CA SER A 131 15.65 6.09 -1.07
C SER A 131 14.42 5.28 -1.42
N PHE A 132 14.11 4.29 -0.59
CA PHE A 132 12.90 3.50 -0.75
C PHE A 132 12.38 3.01 0.59
N SER A 133 11.09 2.68 0.63
CA SER A 133 10.43 2.03 1.75
C SER A 133 9.58 0.88 1.24
N VAL A 134 9.45 -0.15 2.05
CA VAL A 134 8.90 -1.45 1.63
C VAL A 134 7.85 -1.92 2.60
N VAL A 135 6.75 -2.45 2.07
CA VAL A 135 5.75 -3.20 2.83
C VAL A 135 5.50 -4.55 2.17
N ASN A 136 5.25 -5.57 2.98
CA ASN A 136 4.99 -6.93 2.51
C ASN A 136 3.47 -7.16 2.38
N LEU A 137 2.98 -7.30 1.14
CA LEU A 137 1.55 -7.45 0.86
C LEU A 137 1.01 -8.77 1.42
N ASN A 138 1.79 -9.85 1.35
CA ASN A 138 1.39 -11.15 1.88
C ASN A 138 1.31 -11.12 3.41
N ASP A 139 2.16 -10.33 4.08
CA ASP A 139 2.06 -10.16 5.53
C ASP A 139 0.78 -9.43 5.95
N ILE A 140 0.41 -8.39 5.21
CA ILE A 140 -0.87 -7.69 5.39
C ILE A 140 -2.03 -8.68 5.20
N GLU A 141 -2.04 -9.44 4.12
CA GLU A 141 -3.08 -10.44 3.83
C GLU A 141 -3.16 -11.53 4.91
N ARG A 142 -2.02 -12.03 5.39
CA ARG A 142 -1.96 -13.00 6.50
C ARG A 142 -2.55 -12.42 7.78
N ARG A 143 -2.25 -11.17 8.13
CA ARG A 143 -2.83 -10.51 9.31
C ARG A 143 -4.34 -10.38 9.21
N ILE A 144 -4.87 -9.98 8.04
CA ILE A 144 -6.31 -9.91 7.80
C ILE A 144 -6.94 -11.31 7.91
N THR A 145 -6.38 -12.31 7.23
CA THR A 145 -6.88 -13.68 7.22
C THR A 145 -6.90 -14.28 8.63
N LYS A 146 -5.85 -14.02 9.43
CA LYS A 146 -5.80 -14.44 10.84
C LYS A 146 -6.91 -13.78 11.65
N ALA A 147 -7.13 -12.48 11.49
CA ALA A 147 -8.23 -11.78 12.16
C ALA A 147 -9.61 -12.31 11.74
N LEU A 148 -9.74 -12.86 10.52
CA LEU A 148 -10.96 -13.53 10.02
C LEU A 148 -11.06 -15.02 10.40
N GLY A 149 -10.11 -15.58 11.14
CA GLY A 149 -10.20 -16.95 11.67
C GLY A 149 -10.12 -17.01 13.18
N SER A 150 -10.05 -15.87 13.87
CA SER A 150 -9.88 -15.78 15.33
C SER A 150 -11.20 -15.58 16.10
N ASP A 151 -12.34 -15.94 15.51
CA ASP A 151 -13.67 -15.91 16.18
C ASP A 151 -13.97 -17.24 16.90
#